data_AF-A0A2L1GN08-F1
#
_entry.id   AF-A0A2L1GN08-F1
#
_cell.length_a   1.000
_cell.length_b   1.000
_cell.length_c   1.000
_cell.angle_alpha   90.00
_cell.angle_beta   90.00
_cell.angle_gamma   90.00
#
_symmetry.space_group_name_H-M   'P 1'
#
loop_
_entity.id
_entity.type
_entity.pdbx_description
1 polymer ?
#
loop_
_entity_poly.entity_id
_entity_poly.type
_entity_poly.pdbx_seq_one_letter_code
_entity_poly.pdbx_strand_id
1 'polypeptide(L)'
;MQTLDVFLAGRVLPGADTQKAVAALAEMAGLEPDKARALLCSGRQRLARRDLSPEAAQALVDKFAALGIAAFAQAHGASAPQAAEQPAAAPSVRRPEPMQPDSGPETGAFNPYAAPRADLHSARRRDGDSRGIWRDIGRSVPAGHGIRWLKDAWRLVSRRLGMWLGAWLLWVLCWVLMAFLLNLLPSPIGSILNSVLQILLGPILAGGMMLLAHRQHEDQDCGALDVFAGFQSCPGHLALLGLLQLLYSFGVGMLAVITAVLAGSMLGKIAVIALLVIVIGLLMLPLSAAAVVAPTLVAVAGHSPWQALYQGCMAAFRNWRPILLNFLVIACIPLLSGIVALFTMSAGHRISAVIGVAFLAVTALYCLCLGIIAEAMIYTAVRDIFYEET
;
A
#
# COMPACT_ATOMS: atom_id res chain seq x y z
N MET A 1 -39.86 -23.35 -19.67
CA MET A 1 -39.82 -21.88 -19.74
C MET A 1 -38.42 -21.45 -19.34
N GLN A 2 -37.71 -20.71 -20.20
CA GLN A 2 -36.36 -20.23 -19.86
C GLN A 2 -36.50 -19.12 -18.80
N THR A 3 -35.88 -19.28 -17.64
CA THR A 3 -35.80 -18.26 -16.59
C THR A 3 -34.48 -17.50 -16.70
N LEU A 4 -34.53 -16.18 -16.48
CA LEU A 4 -33.37 -15.29 -16.54
C LEU A 4 -33.10 -14.67 -15.16
N ASP A 5 -31.81 -14.53 -14.85
CA ASP A 5 -31.28 -13.79 -13.71
C ASP A 5 -30.76 -12.43 -14.19
N VAL A 6 -31.09 -11.35 -13.47
CA VAL A 6 -30.60 -9.99 -13.81
C VAL A 6 -29.44 -9.62 -12.90
N PHE A 7 -28.34 -9.19 -13.50
CA PHE A 7 -27.11 -8.77 -12.82
C PHE A 7 -26.87 -7.27 -13.01
N LEU A 8 -26.44 -6.61 -11.93
CA LEU A 8 -25.86 -5.28 -11.95
C LEU A 8 -24.40 -5.40 -12.35
N ALA A 9 -23.94 -4.63 -13.33
CA ALA A 9 -22.57 -4.66 -13.81
C ALA A 9 -21.57 -3.94 -12.87
N GLY A 10 -22.05 -3.29 -11.81
CA GLY A 10 -21.20 -2.56 -10.87
C GLY A 10 -20.54 -1.32 -11.49
N ARG A 11 -21.19 -0.73 -12.49
CA ARG A 11 -20.79 0.52 -13.16
C ARG A 11 -22.01 1.33 -13.58
N VAL A 12 -21.83 2.65 -13.69
CA VAL A 12 -22.82 3.61 -14.21
C VAL A 12 -22.61 3.77 -15.72
N LEU A 13 -23.69 4.01 -16.49
CA LEU A 13 -23.61 4.22 -17.93
C LEU A 13 -22.82 5.51 -18.27
N PRO A 14 -22.08 5.54 -19.39
CA PRO A 14 -21.32 6.72 -19.80
C PRO A 14 -22.25 7.93 -19.98
N GLY A 15 -21.97 9.03 -19.27
CA GLY A 15 -22.76 10.26 -19.34
C GLY A 15 -23.93 10.36 -18.35
N ALA A 16 -24.18 9.33 -17.52
CA ALA A 16 -25.20 9.39 -16.48
C ALA A 16 -24.67 10.00 -15.17
N ASP A 17 -25.54 10.74 -14.48
CA ASP A 17 -25.23 11.37 -13.19
C ASP A 17 -25.14 10.29 -12.09
N THR A 18 -23.93 10.11 -11.57
CA THR A 18 -23.62 9.10 -10.56
C THR A 18 -24.39 9.33 -9.25
N GLN A 19 -24.68 10.59 -8.87
CA GLN A 19 -25.43 10.87 -7.66
C GLN A 19 -26.91 10.47 -7.80
N LYS A 20 -27.52 10.72 -8.96
CA LYS A 20 -28.90 10.30 -9.25
C LYS A 20 -29.03 8.77 -9.34
N ALA A 21 -28.06 8.11 -9.97
CA ALA A 21 -28.06 6.64 -10.05
C ALA A 21 -27.92 5.98 -8.67
N VAL A 22 -27.09 6.54 -7.79
CA VAL A 22 -26.94 6.08 -6.40
C VAL A 22 -28.21 6.29 -5.58
N ALA A 23 -28.84 7.47 -5.69
CA ALA A 23 -30.09 7.75 -4.99
C ALA A 23 -31.23 6.82 -5.43
N ALA A 24 -31.36 6.59 -6.73
CA ALA A 24 -32.39 5.70 -7.27
C ALA A 24 -32.18 4.24 -6.85
N LEU A 25 -30.93 3.75 -6.82
CA LEU A 25 -30.63 2.40 -6.34
C LEU A 25 -30.87 2.27 -4.82
N ALA A 26 -30.49 3.29 -4.06
CA ALA A 26 -30.72 3.33 -2.61
C ALA A 26 -32.21 3.26 -2.28
N GLU A 27 -33.05 4.00 -3.00
CA GLU A 27 -34.50 4.00 -2.84
C GLU A 27 -35.12 2.67 -3.27
N MET A 28 -34.75 2.14 -4.45
CA MET A 28 -35.31 0.88 -4.97
C MET A 28 -34.94 -0.36 -4.14
N ALA A 29 -33.74 -0.38 -3.57
CA ALA A 29 -33.24 -1.53 -2.81
C ALA A 29 -33.37 -1.35 -1.28
N GLY A 30 -33.88 -0.20 -0.81
CA GLY A 30 -33.93 0.13 0.62
C GLY A 30 -32.53 0.17 1.26
N LEU A 31 -31.52 0.58 0.49
CA LEU A 31 -30.12 0.59 0.92
C LEU A 31 -29.68 1.99 1.34
N GLU A 32 -28.72 2.02 2.26
CA GLU A 32 -28.02 3.25 2.63
C GLU A 32 -27.24 3.79 1.42
N PRO A 33 -27.23 5.12 1.16
CA PRO A 33 -26.66 5.70 -0.05
C PRO A 33 -25.17 5.37 -0.26
N ASP A 34 -24.39 5.25 0.82
CA ASP A 34 -22.99 4.87 0.76
C ASP A 34 -22.79 3.41 0.31
N LYS A 35 -23.70 2.51 0.72
CA LYS A 35 -23.71 1.11 0.27
C LYS A 35 -24.14 1.00 -1.19
N ALA A 36 -25.15 1.77 -1.61
CA ALA A 36 -25.56 1.83 -3.01
C ALA A 36 -24.43 2.34 -3.92
N ARG A 37 -23.68 3.35 -3.46
CA ARG A 37 -22.49 3.85 -4.15
C ARG A 37 -21.39 2.80 -4.24
N ALA A 38 -21.10 2.11 -3.14
CA ALA A 38 -20.13 1.03 -3.15
C ALA A 38 -20.53 -0.09 -4.12
N LEU A 39 -21.82 -0.41 -4.24
CA LEU A 39 -22.30 -1.42 -5.20
C LEU A 39 -22.12 -0.97 -6.65
N LEU A 40 -22.49 0.27 -6.98
CA LEU A 40 -22.42 0.82 -8.35
C LEU A 40 -21.01 1.18 -8.81
N CYS A 41 -20.06 1.37 -7.89
CA CYS A 41 -18.67 1.74 -8.22
C CYS A 41 -17.68 0.59 -7.96
N SER A 42 -18.15 -0.58 -7.51
CA SER A 42 -17.26 -1.70 -7.18
C SER A 42 -16.64 -2.41 -8.39
N GLY A 43 -17.19 -2.21 -9.59
CA GLY A 43 -16.81 -2.98 -10.79
C GLY A 43 -17.13 -4.48 -10.70
N ARG A 44 -17.77 -4.94 -9.62
CA ARG A 44 -18.13 -6.35 -9.40
C ARG A 44 -19.58 -6.58 -9.80
N GLN A 45 -19.79 -7.62 -10.60
CA GLN A 45 -21.13 -8.05 -10.97
C GLN A 45 -21.87 -8.59 -9.75
N ARG A 46 -23.09 -8.11 -9.50
CA ARG A 46 -23.95 -8.63 -8.44
C ARG A 46 -25.36 -8.90 -8.93
N LEU A 47 -25.88 -10.03 -8.49
CA LEU A 47 -27.22 -10.49 -8.78
C LEU A 47 -28.26 -9.54 -8.16
N ALA A 48 -29.14 -8.98 -8.99
CA ALA A 48 -30.26 -8.16 -8.55
C ALA A 48 -31.50 -9.01 -8.25
N ARG A 49 -31.83 -9.94 -9.15
CA ARG A 49 -33.03 -10.80 -9.01
C ARG A 49 -32.90 -12.07 -9.83
N ARG A 50 -33.40 -13.19 -9.29
CA ARG A 50 -33.43 -14.51 -9.95
C ARG A 50 -34.81 -14.84 -10.49
N ASP A 51 -34.83 -15.83 -11.38
CA ASP A 51 -36.03 -16.56 -11.79
C ASP A 51 -37.11 -15.69 -12.44
N LEU A 52 -36.69 -14.72 -13.26
CA LEU A 52 -37.60 -13.85 -13.99
C LEU A 52 -37.97 -14.46 -15.35
N SER A 53 -39.21 -14.22 -15.79
CA SER A 53 -39.59 -14.45 -17.18
C SER A 53 -38.78 -13.53 -18.11
N PRO A 54 -38.53 -13.92 -19.38
CA PRO A 54 -37.70 -13.14 -20.29
C PRO A 54 -38.22 -11.70 -20.50
N GLU A 55 -39.55 -11.52 -20.52
CA GLU A 55 -40.19 -10.19 -20.60
C GLU A 55 -39.95 -9.35 -19.34
N ALA A 56 -40.03 -9.97 -18.14
CA ALA A 56 -39.81 -9.28 -16.88
C ALA A 56 -38.34 -8.94 -16.64
N ALA A 57 -37.42 -9.79 -17.11
CA ALA A 57 -35.98 -9.55 -17.03
C ALA A 57 -35.56 -8.36 -17.92
N GLN A 58 -36.08 -8.29 -19.15
CA GLN A 58 -35.82 -7.17 -20.05
C GLN A 58 -36.39 -5.86 -19.51
N ALA A 59 -37.63 -5.87 -19.00
CA ALA A 59 -38.25 -4.70 -18.38
C ALA A 59 -37.46 -4.20 -17.15
N LEU A 60 -36.79 -5.10 -16.41
CA LEU A 60 -35.93 -4.72 -15.29
C LEU A 60 -34.62 -4.09 -15.77
N VAL A 61 -34.00 -4.63 -16.82
CA VAL A 61 -32.80 -4.06 -17.45
C VAL A 61 -33.08 -2.67 -18.02
N ASP A 62 -34.22 -2.48 -18.69
CA ASP A 62 -34.63 -1.19 -19.25
C ASP A 62 -34.89 -0.14 -18.14
N LYS A 63 -35.47 -0.56 -17.01
CA LYS A 63 -35.62 0.31 -15.82
C LYS A 63 -34.28 0.73 -15.25
N PHE A 64 -33.30 -0.17 -15.17
CA PHE A 64 -31.96 0.19 -14.71
C PHE A 64 -31.23 1.12 -15.70
N ALA A 65 -31.37 0.88 -17.00
CA ALA A 65 -30.80 1.74 -18.04
C ALA A 65 -31.37 3.17 -17.99
N ALA A 66 -32.68 3.32 -17.77
CA ALA A 66 -33.33 4.62 -17.58
C ALA A 66 -32.81 5.40 -16.36
N LEU A 67 -32.29 4.68 -15.35
CA LEU A 67 -31.68 5.25 -14.15
C LEU A 67 -30.16 5.43 -14.29
N GLY A 68 -29.60 5.17 -15.46
CA GLY A 68 -28.15 5.28 -15.71
C GLY A 68 -27.33 4.12 -15.14
N ILE A 69 -27.96 3.02 -14.72
CA ILE A 69 -27.31 1.86 -14.10
C ILE A 69 -27.08 0.78 -15.15
N ALA A 70 -25.84 0.30 -15.30
CA ALA A 70 -25.55 -0.79 -16.23
C ALA A 70 -26.01 -2.14 -15.63
N ALA A 71 -26.96 -2.80 -16.29
CA ALA A 71 -27.47 -4.12 -15.93
C ALA A 71 -27.58 -5.02 -17.17
N PHE A 72 -27.52 -6.33 -16.99
CA PHE A 72 -27.72 -7.32 -18.06
C PHE A 72 -28.44 -8.56 -17.52
N ALA A 73 -29.20 -9.22 -18.40
CA ALA A 73 -29.89 -10.48 -18.10
C ALA A 73 -29.05 -11.68 -18.57
N GLN A 74 -29.03 -12.75 -17.77
CA GLN A 74 -28.32 -13.99 -18.06
C GLN A 74 -29.23 -15.20 -17.81
N ALA A 75 -29.11 -16.26 -18.61
CA ALA A 75 -29.88 -17.49 -18.39
C ALA A 75 -29.54 -18.14 -17.05
N HIS A 76 -30.56 -18.56 -16.30
CA HIS A 76 -30.39 -19.20 -15.00
C HIS A 76 -29.54 -20.47 -15.14
N GLY A 77 -28.42 -20.55 -14.41
CA GLY A 77 -27.47 -21.68 -14.47
C GLY A 77 -26.39 -21.58 -15.55
N ALA A 78 -26.32 -20.52 -16.34
CA ALA A 78 -25.21 -20.29 -17.27
C ALA A 78 -23.95 -19.82 -16.51
N SER A 79 -22.81 -20.48 -16.73
CA SER A 79 -21.51 -19.98 -16.25
C SER A 79 -21.19 -18.64 -16.90
N ALA A 80 -20.63 -17.71 -16.13
CA ALA A 80 -20.31 -16.34 -16.55
C ALA A 80 -19.59 -16.30 -17.91
N PRO A 81 -20.17 -15.70 -18.96
CA PRO A 81 -19.44 -15.46 -20.20
C PRO A 81 -18.38 -14.38 -19.97
N GLN A 82 -17.15 -14.72 -20.37
CA GLN A 82 -16.07 -13.77 -20.59
C GLN A 82 -16.54 -12.63 -21.49
N ALA A 83 -16.11 -11.42 -21.17
CA ALA A 83 -16.47 -10.21 -21.88
C ALA A 83 -16.07 -10.30 -23.36
N ALA A 84 -17.05 -10.39 -24.25
CA ALA A 84 -16.92 -10.10 -25.67
C ALA A 84 -18.03 -9.11 -26.08
N GLU A 85 -17.57 -7.90 -26.37
CA GLU A 85 -17.99 -6.95 -27.41
C GLU A 85 -19.49 -6.72 -27.71
N GLN A 86 -19.86 -5.44 -27.63
CA GLN A 86 -21.00 -4.82 -28.30
C GLN A 86 -20.45 -3.66 -29.17
N PRO A 87 -21.20 -3.15 -30.17
CA PRO A 87 -22.03 -3.85 -31.14
C PRO A 87 -21.77 -3.35 -32.59
N ALA A 88 -22.33 -4.07 -33.56
CA ALA A 88 -22.38 -3.68 -34.96
C ALA A 88 -23.11 -2.34 -35.20
N ALA A 89 -22.62 -1.56 -36.15
CA ALA A 89 -23.36 -0.49 -36.83
C ALA A 89 -23.10 -0.56 -38.35
N ALA A 90 -24.15 -0.31 -39.12
CA ALA A 90 -24.35 -0.68 -40.52
C ALA A 90 -23.98 0.46 -41.53
N PRO A 91 -24.51 0.49 -42.78
CA PRO A 91 -23.74 0.39 -44.03
C PRO A 91 -23.62 1.72 -44.81
N SER A 92 -22.65 1.85 -45.74
CA SER A 92 -22.82 2.40 -47.12
C SER A 92 -21.55 2.97 -47.81
N VAL A 93 -21.29 2.45 -49.02
CA VAL A 93 -20.90 3.14 -50.29
C VAL A 93 -19.44 3.61 -50.56
N ARG A 94 -18.75 2.78 -51.38
CA ARG A 94 -17.87 3.00 -52.59
C ARG A 94 -16.63 3.95 -52.61
N ARG A 95 -15.46 3.29 -52.75
CA ARG A 95 -14.41 3.29 -53.84
C ARG A 95 -13.56 4.59 -54.08
N PRO A 96 -12.27 4.56 -54.56
CA PRO A 96 -11.40 3.45 -55.04
C PRO A 96 -10.01 3.31 -54.36
N GLU A 97 -9.47 2.09 -54.39
CA GLU A 97 -8.04 1.78 -54.22
C GLU A 97 -7.29 1.83 -55.57
N PRO A 98 -5.98 2.17 -55.59
CA PRO A 98 -5.10 1.89 -56.71
C PRO A 98 -4.27 0.61 -56.50
N MET A 99 -4.40 -0.27 -57.50
CA MET A 99 -3.42 -1.21 -58.07
C MET A 99 -2.68 -2.23 -57.18
N GLN A 100 -3.15 -3.48 -57.29
CA GLN A 100 -2.36 -4.71 -57.23
C GLN A 100 -1.36 -4.81 -58.41
N PRO A 101 -0.33 -5.67 -58.26
CA PRO A 101 -0.15 -6.69 -59.27
C PRO A 101 -0.17 -8.10 -58.66
N ASP A 102 -1.22 -8.81 -59.04
CA ASP A 102 -1.22 -10.16 -59.63
C ASP A 102 -0.49 -11.30 -58.91
N SER A 103 -1.29 -12.12 -58.22
CA SER A 103 -1.11 -13.57 -58.20
C SER A 103 -2.49 -14.20 -58.25
N GLY A 104 -2.68 -15.12 -59.20
CA GLY A 104 -3.96 -15.74 -59.60
C GLY A 104 -4.73 -16.52 -58.52
N PRO A 105 -5.77 -17.27 -58.92
CA PRO A 105 -6.98 -17.46 -58.11
C PRO A 105 -6.76 -18.44 -56.96
N GLU A 106 -6.55 -17.93 -55.75
CA GLU A 106 -6.76 -18.72 -54.54
C GLU A 106 -8.26 -18.80 -54.25
N THR A 107 -8.90 -19.75 -54.92
CA THR A 107 -10.12 -20.41 -54.41
C THR A 107 -9.91 -20.75 -52.94
N GLY A 108 -10.86 -20.35 -52.08
CA GLY A 108 -10.85 -20.62 -50.65
C GLY A 108 -10.81 -22.10 -50.31
N ALA A 109 -9.60 -22.66 -50.29
CA ALA A 109 -9.32 -23.97 -49.75
C ALA A 109 -8.88 -23.82 -48.30
N PHE A 110 -9.78 -24.15 -47.36
CA PHE A 110 -9.41 -24.47 -45.99
C PHE A 110 -8.33 -25.57 -46.06
N ASN A 111 -7.10 -25.25 -45.64
CA ASN A 111 -5.99 -26.21 -45.60
C ASN A 111 -5.92 -26.83 -44.19
N PRO A 112 -6.48 -28.03 -43.96
CA PRO A 112 -6.49 -28.69 -42.65
C PRO A 112 -5.10 -29.15 -42.17
N TYR A 113 -4.05 -29.00 -42.98
CA TYR A 113 -2.66 -29.33 -42.64
C TYR A 113 -1.75 -28.09 -42.55
N ALA A 114 -2.31 -26.87 -42.58
CA ALA A 114 -1.53 -25.67 -42.33
C ALA A 114 -1.04 -25.65 -40.87
N ALA A 115 0.28 -25.57 -40.66
CA ALA A 115 0.86 -25.48 -39.33
C ALA A 115 0.31 -24.24 -38.58
N PRO A 116 -0.03 -24.33 -37.29
CA PRO A 116 -0.57 -23.20 -36.52
C PRO A 116 0.42 -22.04 -36.56
N ARG A 117 0.02 -20.93 -37.17
CA ARG A 117 0.82 -19.69 -37.12
C ARG A 117 0.59 -19.04 -35.77
N ALA A 118 1.59 -19.09 -34.90
CA ALA A 118 1.58 -18.34 -33.65
C ALA A 118 1.61 -16.84 -33.99
N ASP A 119 0.58 -16.12 -33.56
CA ASP A 119 0.57 -14.66 -33.65
C ASP A 119 1.57 -14.08 -32.65
N LEU A 120 2.78 -13.76 -33.11
CA LEU A 120 3.82 -13.13 -32.31
C LEU A 120 3.46 -11.69 -31.90
N HIS A 121 2.44 -11.07 -32.50
CA HIS A 121 1.94 -9.75 -32.09
C HIS A 121 0.94 -9.83 -30.92
N SER A 122 0.33 -10.98 -30.66
CA SER A 122 -0.50 -11.21 -29.46
C SER A 122 0.33 -11.26 -28.17
N ALA A 123 1.63 -11.58 -28.27
CA ALA A 123 2.55 -11.54 -27.13
C ALA A 123 2.88 -10.09 -26.69
N ARG A 124 2.96 -9.14 -27.63
CA ARG A 124 3.26 -7.73 -27.33
C ARG A 124 2.03 -6.92 -26.88
N ARG A 125 0.81 -7.42 -27.11
CA ARG A 125 -0.43 -6.79 -26.62
C ARG A 125 -0.81 -7.16 -25.18
N ARG A 126 0.00 -7.96 -24.49
CA ARG A 126 -0.22 -8.34 -23.08
C ARG A 126 0.53 -7.45 -22.07
N ASP A 127 1.35 -6.51 -22.53
CA ASP A 127 2.21 -5.66 -21.68
C ASP A 127 1.51 -4.40 -21.12
N GLY A 128 0.20 -4.26 -21.32
CA GLY A 128 -0.56 -3.08 -20.86
C GLY A 128 -1.39 -3.26 -19.58
N ASP A 129 -1.69 -4.51 -19.18
CA ASP A 129 -2.67 -4.81 -18.12
C ASP A 129 -2.18 -5.84 -17.08
N SER A 130 -0.91 -6.27 -17.17
CA SER A 130 -0.27 -7.09 -16.12
C SER A 130 0.19 -6.23 -14.93
N ARG A 131 -0.71 -5.43 -14.35
CA ARG A 131 -0.45 -4.82 -13.05
C ARG A 131 -0.71 -5.90 -12.00
N GLY A 132 0.38 -6.35 -11.36
CA GLY A 132 0.31 -7.30 -10.26
C GLY A 132 -0.65 -6.87 -9.15
N ILE A 133 -1.03 -7.83 -8.30
CA ILE A 133 -2.11 -7.69 -7.32
C ILE A 133 -1.53 -7.60 -5.91
N TRP A 134 -2.03 -6.66 -5.11
CA TRP A 134 -1.78 -6.62 -3.67
C TRP A 134 -2.67 -7.63 -2.95
N ARG A 135 -2.05 -8.56 -2.20
CA ARG A 135 -2.75 -9.56 -1.40
C ARG A 135 -3.16 -8.99 -0.05
N ASP A 136 -4.25 -9.54 0.51
CA ASP A 136 -4.71 -9.22 1.86
C ASP A 136 -3.84 -9.86 2.96
N ILE A 137 -3.11 -10.92 2.63
CA ILE A 137 -2.30 -11.70 3.56
C ILE A 137 -0.86 -11.77 3.04
N GLY A 138 0.08 -11.37 3.89
CA GLY A 138 1.50 -11.40 3.58
C GLY A 138 2.07 -12.83 3.54
N ARG A 139 2.82 -13.16 2.48
CA ARG A 139 3.51 -14.45 2.36
C ARG A 139 4.75 -14.52 3.27
N SER A 140 5.25 -15.72 3.51
CA SER A 140 6.59 -15.90 4.08
C SER A 140 7.63 -15.87 2.96
N VAL A 141 8.73 -15.14 3.16
CA VAL A 141 9.84 -15.06 2.20
C VAL A 141 11.14 -15.61 2.80
N PRO A 142 12.05 -16.15 1.97
CA PRO A 142 13.36 -16.63 2.41
C PRO A 142 14.20 -15.56 3.09
N ALA A 143 15.08 -15.95 4.01
CA ALA A 143 15.94 -15.02 4.77
C ALA A 143 16.79 -14.10 3.86
N GLY A 144 17.29 -14.62 2.74
CA GLY A 144 18.11 -13.85 1.77
C GLY A 144 17.39 -12.62 1.19
N HIS A 145 16.06 -12.57 1.25
CA HIS A 145 15.30 -11.39 0.83
C HIS A 145 15.59 -10.16 1.69
N GLY A 146 16.04 -10.34 2.95
CA GLY A 146 16.45 -9.21 3.80
C GLY A 146 17.58 -8.38 3.16
N ILE A 147 18.54 -9.03 2.51
CA ILE A 147 19.61 -8.33 1.77
C ILE A 147 19.07 -7.74 0.46
N ARG A 148 18.12 -8.44 -0.18
CA ARG A 148 17.47 -7.99 -1.41
C ARG A 148 16.69 -6.70 -1.21
N TRP A 149 15.94 -6.55 -0.12
CA TRP A 149 15.19 -5.31 0.19
C TRP A 149 16.13 -4.10 0.23
N LEU A 150 17.31 -4.24 0.85
CA LEU A 150 18.30 -3.16 0.86
C LEU A 150 18.84 -2.85 -0.56
N LYS A 151 19.12 -3.88 -1.37
CA LYS A 151 19.58 -3.69 -2.76
C LYS A 151 18.52 -3.03 -3.64
N ASP A 152 17.28 -3.46 -3.53
CA ASP A 152 16.16 -2.94 -4.33
C ASP A 152 15.80 -1.51 -3.89
N ALA A 153 15.86 -1.22 -2.59
CA ALA A 153 15.73 0.14 -2.07
C ALA A 153 16.84 1.07 -2.57
N TRP A 154 18.10 0.62 -2.53
CA TRP A 154 19.21 1.39 -3.09
C TRP A 154 19.03 1.65 -4.58
N ARG A 155 18.59 0.65 -5.35
CA ARG A 155 18.27 0.82 -6.79
C ARG A 155 17.16 1.82 -7.03
N LEU A 156 16.11 1.81 -6.21
CA LEU A 156 15.01 2.78 -6.31
C LEU A 156 15.51 4.20 -6.00
N VAL A 157 16.24 4.37 -4.90
CA VAL A 157 16.73 5.68 -4.45
C VAL A 157 17.79 6.26 -5.40
N SER A 158 18.74 5.44 -5.85
CA SER A 158 19.84 5.86 -6.73
C SER A 158 19.39 6.38 -8.10
N ARG A 159 18.22 5.95 -8.60
CA ARG A 159 17.63 6.46 -9.85
C ARG A 159 17.25 7.94 -9.78
N ARG A 160 16.88 8.45 -8.59
CA ARG A 160 16.43 9.83 -8.38
C ARG A 160 16.88 10.36 -7.01
N LEU A 161 18.18 10.36 -6.75
CA LEU A 161 18.76 10.75 -5.45
C LEU A 161 18.29 12.13 -4.95
N GLY A 162 18.25 13.13 -5.83
CA GLY A 162 17.83 14.49 -5.46
C GLY A 162 16.38 14.56 -4.97
N MET A 163 15.50 13.76 -5.56
CA MET A 163 14.09 13.67 -5.15
C MET A 163 13.96 13.02 -3.77
N TRP A 164 14.65 11.90 -3.54
CA TRP A 164 14.63 11.21 -2.24
C TRP A 164 15.27 12.03 -1.13
N LEU A 165 16.40 12.69 -1.41
CA LEU A 165 17.02 13.61 -0.46
C LEU A 165 16.08 14.77 -0.14
N GLY A 166 15.43 15.36 -1.15
CA GLY A 166 14.45 16.42 -0.94
C GLY A 166 13.26 15.96 -0.09
N ALA A 167 12.69 14.79 -0.39
CA ALA A 167 11.57 14.22 0.37
C ALA A 167 11.96 13.91 1.82
N TRP A 168 13.14 13.33 2.03
CA TRP A 168 13.68 13.03 3.36
C TRP A 168 13.99 14.30 4.16
N LEU A 169 14.55 15.34 3.52
CA LEU A 169 14.78 16.63 4.18
C LEU A 169 13.47 17.31 4.57
N LEU A 170 12.45 17.29 3.70
CA LEU A 170 11.11 17.81 4.03
C LEU A 170 10.49 17.04 5.19
N TRP A 171 10.59 15.71 5.17
CA TRP A 171 10.14 14.85 6.26
C TRP A 171 10.81 15.21 7.60
N VAL A 172 12.14 15.28 7.63
CA VAL A 172 12.90 15.63 8.84
C VAL A 172 12.57 17.05 9.28
N LEU A 173 12.46 17.99 8.34
CA LEU A 173 12.10 19.37 8.63
C LEU A 173 10.71 19.46 9.29
N CYS A 174 9.73 18.69 8.82
CA CYS A 174 8.41 18.63 9.46
C CYS A 174 8.52 18.18 10.93
N TRP A 175 9.28 17.13 11.21
CA TRP A 175 9.48 16.64 12.58
C TRP A 175 10.22 17.62 13.46
N VAL A 176 11.32 18.19 12.96
CA VAL A 176 12.15 19.14 13.70
C VAL A 176 11.37 20.42 13.99
N LEU A 177 10.66 20.98 13.00
CA LEU A 177 9.85 22.18 13.18
C LEU A 177 8.71 21.93 14.17
N MET A 178 8.00 20.81 14.04
CA MET A 178 6.94 20.46 14.97
C MET A 178 7.48 20.30 16.40
N ALA A 179 8.57 19.54 16.58
CA ALA A 179 9.20 19.37 17.87
C ALA A 179 9.67 20.71 18.45
N PHE A 180 10.30 21.56 17.64
CA PHE A 180 10.74 22.89 18.05
C PHE A 180 9.56 23.74 18.55
N LEU A 181 8.49 23.87 17.75
CA LEU A 181 7.31 24.66 18.10
C LEU A 181 6.61 24.17 19.37
N LEU A 182 6.48 22.85 19.54
CA LEU A 182 5.80 22.27 20.71
C LEU A 182 6.66 22.35 21.98
N ASN A 183 7.99 22.35 21.86
CA ASN A 183 8.89 22.58 23.00
C ASN A 183 8.91 24.05 23.46
N LEU A 184 8.35 25.01 22.69
CA LEU A 184 8.13 26.38 23.18
C LEU A 184 6.99 26.46 24.21
N LEU A 185 6.11 25.45 24.27
CA LEU A 185 5.06 25.36 25.27
C LEU A 185 5.64 24.90 26.62
N PRO A 186 5.06 25.33 27.77
CA PRO A 186 5.51 24.88 29.08
C PRO A 186 5.47 23.35 29.21
N SER A 187 6.49 22.78 29.84
CA SER A 187 6.50 21.38 30.26
C SER A 187 5.52 21.20 31.45
N PRO A 188 4.68 20.15 31.48
CA PRO A 188 4.69 18.96 30.61
C PRO A 188 3.79 19.04 29.36
N ILE A 189 3.02 20.11 29.18
CA ILE A 189 2.00 20.23 28.11
C ILE A 189 2.65 20.10 26.73
N GLY A 190 3.76 20.81 26.47
CA GLY A 190 4.49 20.73 25.21
C GLY A 190 4.96 19.33 24.87
N SER A 191 5.55 18.63 25.84
CA SER A 191 6.06 17.25 25.67
C SER A 191 4.96 16.24 25.39
N ILE A 192 3.81 16.36 26.07
CA ILE A 192 2.66 15.48 25.86
C ILE A 192 2.09 15.70 24.45
N LEU A 193 1.86 16.97 24.07
CA LEU A 193 1.36 17.28 22.73
C LEU A 193 2.32 16.82 21.64
N ASN A 194 3.63 17.00 21.83
CA ASN A 194 4.64 16.49 20.91
C ASN A 194 4.53 14.96 20.73
N SER A 195 4.41 14.21 21.81
CA SER A 195 4.28 12.75 21.75
C SER A 195 3.00 12.32 21.03
N VAL A 196 1.88 12.97 21.34
CA VAL A 196 0.57 12.69 20.72
C VAL A 196 0.61 12.99 19.22
N LEU A 197 1.12 14.16 18.82
CA LEU A 197 1.20 14.55 17.43
C LEU A 197 2.16 13.67 16.64
N GLN A 198 3.27 13.21 17.25
CA GLN A 198 4.18 12.25 16.60
C GLN A 198 3.49 10.95 16.24
N ILE A 199 2.68 10.40 17.13
CA ILE A 199 1.95 9.15 16.88
C ILE A 199 0.82 9.35 15.86
N LEU A 200 0.10 10.47 15.93
CA LEU A 200 -1.01 10.75 15.01
C LEU A 200 -0.56 11.10 13.59
N LEU A 201 0.49 11.91 13.46
CA LEU A 201 0.96 12.42 12.17
C LEU A 201 1.97 11.46 11.50
N GLY A 202 2.59 10.58 12.29
CA GLY A 202 3.58 9.61 11.83
C GLY A 202 3.11 8.79 10.63
N PRO A 203 1.96 8.09 10.73
CA PRO A 203 1.45 7.30 9.62
C PRO A 203 1.07 8.11 8.39
N ILE A 204 0.68 9.37 8.56
CA ILE A 204 0.29 10.24 7.43
C ILE A 204 1.52 10.60 6.61
N LEU A 205 2.57 11.09 7.26
CA LEU A 205 3.83 11.36 6.61
C LEU A 205 4.37 10.06 6.00
N ALA A 206 4.39 8.96 6.76
CA ALA A 206 4.88 7.64 6.31
C ALA A 206 4.16 7.18 5.05
N GLY A 207 2.83 7.26 5.04
CA GLY A 207 2.03 6.96 3.87
C GLY A 207 2.42 7.82 2.65
N GLY A 208 2.78 9.08 2.85
CA GLY A 208 3.32 9.93 1.80
C GLY A 208 4.66 9.44 1.22
N MET A 209 5.61 9.03 2.06
CA MET A 209 6.86 8.40 1.59
C MET A 209 6.60 7.08 0.85
N MET A 210 5.62 6.29 1.31
CA MET A 210 5.24 5.05 0.64
C MET A 210 4.59 5.30 -0.73
N LEU A 211 3.76 6.34 -0.83
CA LEU A 211 3.16 6.76 -2.10
C LEU A 211 4.21 7.31 -3.06
N LEU A 212 5.17 8.10 -2.58
CA LEU A 212 6.33 8.54 -3.37
C LEU A 212 7.10 7.33 -3.92
N ALA A 213 7.43 6.35 -3.06
CA ALA A 213 8.11 5.13 -3.46
C ALA A 213 7.31 4.35 -4.51
N HIS A 214 6.00 4.24 -4.31
CA HIS A 214 5.10 3.54 -5.21
C HIS A 214 5.00 4.22 -6.58
N ARG A 215 4.78 5.53 -6.63
CA ARG A 215 4.70 6.28 -7.88
C ARG A 215 6.00 6.18 -8.67
N GLN A 216 7.15 6.32 -8.01
CA GLN A 216 8.42 6.15 -8.69
C GLN A 216 8.62 4.72 -9.21
N HIS A 217 8.22 3.71 -8.45
CA HIS A 217 8.35 2.31 -8.88
C HIS A 217 7.45 1.98 -10.07
N GLU A 218 6.26 2.59 -10.16
CA GLU A 218 5.34 2.45 -11.28
C GLU A 218 5.64 3.43 -12.44
N ASP A 219 6.84 4.05 -12.44
CA ASP A 219 7.30 5.05 -13.41
C ASP A 219 6.30 6.20 -13.65
N GLN A 220 5.54 6.56 -12.62
CA GLN A 220 4.64 7.71 -12.62
C GLN A 220 5.39 9.01 -12.30
N ASP A 221 4.82 10.14 -12.71
CA ASP A 221 5.35 11.44 -12.32
C ASP A 221 5.30 11.61 -10.80
N CYS A 222 6.47 11.82 -10.22
CA CYS A 222 6.63 12.01 -8.79
C CYS A 222 7.74 13.01 -8.47
N GLY A 223 7.58 13.73 -7.37
CA GLY A 223 8.51 14.74 -6.87
C GLY A 223 8.62 14.75 -5.35
N ALA A 224 9.58 15.49 -4.81
CA ALA A 224 9.85 15.51 -3.37
C ALA A 224 8.65 15.92 -2.51
N LEU A 225 7.74 16.75 -3.04
CA LEU A 225 6.51 17.19 -2.37
C LEU A 225 5.48 16.06 -2.20
N ASP A 226 5.62 14.94 -2.91
CA ASP A 226 4.74 13.78 -2.73
C ASP A 226 4.90 13.12 -1.35
N VAL A 227 5.88 13.52 -0.55
CA VAL A 227 5.91 13.23 0.90
C VAL A 227 4.63 13.69 1.62
N PHE A 228 3.93 14.69 1.07
CA PHE A 228 2.64 15.16 1.59
C PHE A 228 1.42 14.47 0.94
N ALA A 229 1.63 13.54 0.00
CA ALA A 229 0.53 12.82 -0.66
C ALA A 229 -0.33 12.04 0.35
N GLY A 230 0.22 11.64 1.51
CA GLY A 230 -0.54 11.01 2.59
C GLY A 230 -1.69 11.87 3.12
N PHE A 231 -1.55 13.20 3.10
CA PHE A 231 -2.62 14.14 3.47
C PHE A 231 -3.73 14.24 2.43
N GLN A 232 -3.47 13.84 1.18
CA GLN A 232 -4.40 14.01 0.06
C GLN A 232 -5.09 12.70 -0.32
N SER A 233 -4.32 11.61 -0.43
CA SER A 233 -4.84 10.35 -0.96
C SER A 233 -5.69 9.57 0.04
N CYS A 234 -5.23 9.43 1.30
CA CYS A 234 -5.91 8.62 2.31
C CYS A 234 -5.84 9.23 3.74
N PRO A 235 -6.12 10.54 3.93
CA PRO A 235 -5.90 11.20 5.21
C PRO A 235 -6.72 10.60 6.36
N GLY A 236 -7.99 10.26 6.11
CA GLY A 236 -8.87 9.69 7.13
C GLY A 236 -8.41 8.32 7.62
N HIS A 237 -8.00 7.43 6.70
CA HIS A 237 -7.51 6.10 7.08
C HIS A 237 -6.14 6.16 7.77
N LEU A 238 -5.23 7.03 7.31
CA LEU A 238 -3.91 7.20 7.96
C LEU A 238 -4.01 7.90 9.31
N ALA A 239 -4.91 8.88 9.47
CA ALA A 239 -5.19 9.50 10.77
C ALA A 239 -5.83 8.49 11.73
N LEU A 240 -6.76 7.67 11.25
CA LEU A 240 -7.35 6.59 12.06
C LEU A 240 -6.28 5.55 12.45
N LEU A 241 -5.34 5.23 11.56
CA LEU A 241 -4.20 4.38 11.88
C LEU A 241 -3.36 4.97 13.03
N GLY A 242 -3.04 6.27 12.96
CA GLY A 242 -2.36 6.98 14.04
C GLY A 242 -3.15 6.99 15.35
N LEU A 243 -4.48 7.19 15.28
CA LEU A 243 -5.35 7.14 16.45
C LEU A 243 -5.36 5.76 17.10
N LEU A 244 -5.44 4.69 16.31
CA LEU A 244 -5.37 3.32 16.83
C LEU A 244 -4.03 3.04 17.51
N GLN A 245 -2.92 3.50 16.93
CA GLN A 245 -1.60 3.41 17.54
C GLN A 245 -1.49 4.22 18.83
N LEU A 246 -2.10 5.40 18.88
CA LEU A 246 -2.16 6.25 20.06
C LEU A 246 -2.96 5.59 21.19
N LEU A 247 -4.15 5.06 20.89
CA LEU A 247 -4.98 4.37 21.88
C LEU A 247 -4.29 3.14 22.44
N TYR A 248 -3.60 2.37 21.60
CA TYR A 248 -2.79 1.24 22.04
C TYR A 248 -1.65 1.68 22.95
N SER A 249 -0.87 2.68 22.51
CA SER A 249 0.26 3.21 23.27
C SER A 249 -0.18 3.79 24.61
N PHE A 250 -1.30 4.50 24.62
CA PHE A 250 -1.92 5.03 25.83
C PHE A 250 -2.38 3.92 26.77
N GLY A 251 -3.04 2.87 26.26
CA GLY A 251 -3.50 1.74 27.07
C GLY A 251 -2.33 1.02 27.77
N VAL A 252 -1.25 0.75 27.04
CA VAL A 252 -0.04 0.14 27.61
C VAL A 252 0.70 1.11 28.54
N GLY A 253 0.76 2.39 28.21
CA GLY A 253 1.34 3.43 29.08
C GLY A 253 0.56 3.57 30.39
N MET A 254 -0.77 3.49 30.35
CA MET A 254 -1.63 3.52 31.54
C MET A 254 -1.39 2.29 32.41
N LEU A 255 -1.27 1.10 31.81
CA LEU A 255 -0.90 -0.11 32.53
C LEU A 255 0.46 0.05 33.23
N ALA A 256 1.43 0.69 32.56
CA ALA A 256 2.72 1.01 33.16
C ALA A 256 2.60 1.91 34.40
N VAL A 257 1.81 3.00 34.29
CA VAL A 257 1.57 3.94 35.39
C VAL A 257 0.85 3.26 36.55
N ILE A 258 -0.26 2.54 36.29
CA ILE A 258 -1.00 1.80 37.32
C ILE A 258 -0.08 0.84 38.05
N THR A 259 0.73 0.09 37.30
CA THR A 259 1.61 -0.89 37.92
C THR A 259 2.75 -0.23 38.70
N ALA A 260 3.27 0.92 38.23
CA ALA A 260 4.25 1.71 38.98
C ALA A 260 3.66 2.28 40.28
N VAL A 261 2.42 2.78 40.26
CA VAL A 261 1.73 3.30 41.45
C VAL A 261 1.46 2.19 42.47
N LEU A 262 0.96 1.04 42.02
CA LEU A 262 0.71 -0.13 42.89
C LEU A 262 2.02 -0.69 43.47
N ALA A 263 3.11 -0.68 42.69
CA ALA A 263 4.45 -1.05 43.15
C ALA A 263 5.04 -0.01 44.14
N GLY A 264 4.50 1.21 44.19
CA GLY A 264 4.90 2.30 45.09
C GLY A 264 4.70 2.04 46.59
N SER A 265 4.17 0.87 46.96
CA SER A 265 4.11 0.36 48.34
C SER A 265 5.24 -0.64 48.69
N MET A 266 6.01 -1.09 47.71
CA MET A 266 7.03 -2.14 47.84
C MET A 266 8.40 -1.59 47.47
N LEU A 267 8.92 -0.71 48.32
CA LEU A 267 10.26 -0.13 48.23
C LEU A 267 11.32 -1.23 48.43
N GLY A 268 11.69 -1.95 47.36
CA GLY A 268 12.72 -3.00 47.50
C GLY A 268 12.96 -4.00 46.37
N LYS A 269 12.41 -3.85 45.16
CA LYS A 269 12.69 -4.84 44.09
C LYS A 269 12.93 -4.17 42.74
N ILE A 270 14.18 -3.80 42.48
CA ILE A 270 14.68 -3.50 41.12
C ILE A 270 14.21 -4.56 40.12
N ALA A 271 14.10 -5.83 40.56
CA ALA A 271 13.54 -6.93 39.78
C ALA A 271 12.08 -6.73 39.32
N VAL A 272 11.21 -6.13 40.15
CA VAL A 272 9.82 -5.85 39.78
C VAL A 272 9.78 -4.74 38.75
N ILE A 273 10.54 -3.66 38.93
CA ILE A 273 10.63 -2.57 37.95
C ILE A 273 11.19 -3.10 36.62
N ALA A 274 12.25 -3.91 36.65
CA ALA A 274 12.83 -4.54 35.47
C ALA A 274 11.82 -5.45 34.75
N LEU A 275 11.07 -6.27 35.49
CA LEU A 275 10.02 -7.12 34.93
C LEU A 275 8.94 -6.27 34.24
N LEU A 276 8.52 -5.15 34.85
CA LEU A 276 7.52 -4.26 34.26
C LEU A 276 8.00 -3.63 32.97
N VAL A 277 9.24 -3.13 32.94
CA VAL A 277 9.85 -2.59 31.71
C VAL A 277 9.89 -3.65 30.61
N ILE A 278 10.24 -4.89 30.94
CA ILE A 278 10.24 -6.00 29.98
C ILE A 278 8.83 -6.30 29.46
N VAL A 279 7.83 -6.38 30.35
CA VAL A 279 6.44 -6.65 29.96
C VAL A 279 5.89 -5.53 29.07
N ILE A 280 6.11 -4.27 29.43
CA ILE A 280 5.71 -3.11 28.63
C ILE A 280 6.41 -3.12 27.27
N GLY A 281 7.72 -3.38 27.24
CA GLY A 281 8.48 -3.49 26.00
C GLY A 281 7.98 -4.62 25.09
N LEU A 282 7.62 -5.77 25.69
CA LEU A 282 7.06 -6.90 24.96
C LEU A 282 5.67 -6.59 24.40
N LEU A 283 4.84 -5.85 25.13
CA LEU A 283 3.55 -5.37 24.64
C LEU A 283 3.72 -4.33 23.52
N MET A 284 4.75 -3.49 23.56
CA MET A 284 5.02 -2.53 22.48
C MET A 284 5.53 -3.18 21.20
N LEU A 285 6.19 -4.33 21.28
CA LEU A 285 6.86 -4.95 20.13
C LEU A 285 5.92 -5.25 18.93
N PRO A 286 4.73 -5.84 19.11
CA PRO A 286 3.75 -6.00 18.04
C PRO A 286 3.33 -4.68 17.39
N LEU A 287 3.14 -3.62 18.19
CA LEU A 287 2.76 -2.31 17.69
C LEU A 287 3.87 -1.70 16.85
N SER A 288 5.12 -1.74 17.33
CA SER A 288 6.27 -1.23 16.60
C SER A 288 6.46 -1.97 15.27
N ALA A 289 6.30 -3.30 15.28
CA ALA A 289 6.39 -4.11 14.07
C ALA A 289 5.28 -3.75 13.04
N ALA A 290 4.06 -3.55 13.53
CA ALA A 290 2.93 -3.13 12.69
C ALA A 290 3.10 -1.70 12.17
N ALA A 291 3.61 -0.77 12.99
CA ALA A 291 3.73 0.64 12.65
C ALA A 291 4.66 0.91 11.46
N VAL A 292 5.64 0.04 11.24
CA VAL A 292 6.55 0.12 10.08
C VAL A 292 5.83 -0.29 8.79
N VAL A 293 4.99 -1.32 8.83
CA VAL A 293 4.37 -1.93 7.64
C VAL A 293 3.01 -1.30 7.30
N ALA A 294 2.24 -0.93 8.32
CA ALA A 294 0.85 -0.51 8.19
C ALA A 294 0.66 0.75 7.31
N PRO A 295 1.52 1.79 7.36
CA PRO A 295 1.36 2.96 6.48
C PRO A 295 1.41 2.58 5.00
N THR A 296 2.29 1.64 4.63
CA THR A 296 2.37 1.12 3.25
C THR A 296 1.10 0.36 2.87
N LEU A 297 0.59 -0.50 3.76
CA LEU A 297 -0.62 -1.28 3.49
C LEU A 297 -1.86 -0.40 3.36
N VAL A 298 -1.99 0.66 4.15
CA VAL A 298 -3.11 1.60 4.05
C VAL A 298 -2.97 2.48 2.81
N ALA A 299 -1.81 3.11 2.63
CA ALA A 299 -1.64 4.13 1.59
C ALA A 299 -1.50 3.55 0.18
N VAL A 300 -0.84 2.39 0.05
CA VAL A 300 -0.55 1.77 -1.26
C VAL A 300 -1.45 0.57 -1.53
N ALA A 301 -1.58 -0.35 -0.57
CA ALA A 301 -2.37 -1.57 -0.75
C ALA A 301 -3.86 -1.40 -0.44
N GLY A 302 -4.31 -0.20 -0.03
CA GLY A 302 -5.73 0.11 0.22
C GLY A 302 -6.38 -0.65 1.38
N HIS A 303 -5.60 -1.20 2.31
CA HIS A 303 -6.14 -1.92 3.46
C HIS A 303 -6.83 -0.97 4.46
N SER A 304 -7.83 -1.47 5.19
CA SER A 304 -8.36 -0.70 6.33
C SER A 304 -7.32 -0.61 7.46
N PRO A 305 -7.33 0.44 8.31
CA PRO A 305 -6.32 0.67 9.34
C PRO A 305 -6.14 -0.49 10.31
N TRP A 306 -7.25 -1.11 10.72
CA TRP A 306 -7.22 -2.28 11.59
C TRP A 306 -6.60 -3.49 10.90
N GLN A 307 -6.99 -3.77 9.65
CA GLN A 307 -6.40 -4.85 8.87
C GLN A 307 -4.91 -4.61 8.65
N ALA A 308 -4.49 -3.38 8.36
CA ALA A 308 -3.09 -3.03 8.17
C ALA A 308 -2.25 -3.25 9.44
N LEU A 309 -2.76 -2.90 10.62
CA LEU A 309 -2.08 -3.19 11.89
C LEU A 309 -1.94 -4.70 12.13
N TYR A 310 -3.04 -5.43 11.99
CA TYR A 310 -3.06 -6.87 12.21
C TYR A 310 -2.16 -7.61 11.21
N GLN A 311 -2.31 -7.34 9.91
CA GLN A 311 -1.53 -7.98 8.86
C GLN A 311 -0.08 -7.53 8.89
N GLY A 312 0.22 -6.27 9.21
CA GLY A 312 1.58 -5.78 9.39
C GLY A 312 2.30 -6.52 10.53
N CYS A 313 1.62 -6.68 11.67
CA CYS A 313 2.11 -7.47 12.79
C CYS A 313 2.36 -8.93 12.41
N MET A 314 1.39 -9.59 11.77
CA MET A 314 1.52 -11.00 11.38
C MET A 314 2.58 -11.22 10.30
N ALA A 315 2.72 -10.28 9.37
CA ALA A 315 3.77 -10.30 8.36
C ALA A 315 5.15 -10.19 9.00
N ALA A 316 5.32 -9.32 10.00
CA ALA A 316 6.59 -9.18 10.70
C ALA A 316 6.97 -10.47 11.45
N PHE A 317 6.03 -11.10 12.17
CA PHE A 317 6.30 -12.38 12.83
C PHE A 317 6.56 -13.52 11.85
N ARG A 318 5.83 -13.59 10.74
CA ARG A 318 6.03 -14.62 9.70
C ARG A 318 7.36 -14.44 8.95
N ASN A 319 7.91 -13.23 8.94
CA ASN A 319 9.12 -12.85 8.23
C ASN A 319 10.24 -12.36 9.16
N TRP A 320 10.30 -12.85 10.40
CA TRP A 320 11.32 -12.43 11.36
C TRP A 320 12.76 -12.73 10.89
N ARG A 321 12.95 -13.80 10.11
CA ARG A 321 14.28 -14.20 9.59
C ARG A 321 14.87 -13.19 8.59
N PRO A 322 14.20 -12.82 7.49
CA PRO A 322 14.71 -11.78 6.60
C PRO A 322 14.81 -10.41 7.28
N ILE A 323 13.89 -10.06 8.19
CA ILE A 323 13.98 -8.83 8.99
C ILE A 323 15.24 -8.83 9.85
N LEU A 324 15.54 -9.92 10.56
CA LEU A 324 16.74 -10.04 11.37
C LEU A 324 18.02 -9.95 10.53
N LEU A 325 18.06 -10.63 9.37
CA LEU A 325 19.22 -10.55 8.49
C LEU A 325 19.42 -9.12 7.96
N ASN A 326 18.36 -8.45 7.55
CA ASN A 326 18.39 -7.07 7.12
C ASN A 326 18.93 -6.15 8.23
N PHE A 327 18.40 -6.28 9.44
CA PHE A 327 18.87 -5.54 10.62
C PHE A 327 20.35 -5.78 10.90
N LEU A 328 20.81 -7.04 10.89
CA LEU A 328 22.22 -7.38 11.14
C LEU A 328 23.15 -6.77 10.10
N VAL A 329 22.77 -6.81 8.82
CA VAL A 329 23.55 -6.19 7.74
C VAL A 329 23.64 -4.68 7.93
N ILE A 330 22.53 -4.03 8.27
CA ILE A 330 22.49 -2.58 8.46
C ILE A 330 23.26 -2.16 9.71
N ALA A 331 23.18 -2.94 10.79
CA ALA A 331 23.83 -2.67 12.06
C ALA A 331 25.33 -2.99 12.06
N CYS A 332 25.83 -3.79 11.12
CA CYS A 332 27.22 -4.22 11.08
C CYS A 332 28.20 -3.04 11.00
N ILE A 333 27.97 -2.09 10.10
CA ILE A 333 28.82 -0.90 9.91
C ILE A 333 28.87 -0.02 11.17
N PRO A 334 27.75 0.46 11.73
CA PRO A 334 27.79 1.31 12.93
C PRO A 334 28.37 0.57 14.14
N LEU A 335 28.14 -0.74 14.26
CA LEU A 335 28.70 -1.55 15.35
C LEU A 335 30.23 -1.64 15.26
N LEU A 336 30.77 -2.05 14.11
CA LEU A 336 32.22 -2.16 13.91
C LEU A 336 32.91 -0.80 14.05
N SER A 337 32.33 0.24 13.45
CA SER A 337 32.84 1.60 13.53
C SER A 337 32.83 2.13 14.97
N GLY A 338 31.75 1.87 15.72
CA GLY A 338 31.64 2.26 17.13
C GLY A 338 32.66 1.56 18.03
N ILE A 339 32.92 0.27 17.80
CA ILE A 339 33.95 -0.50 18.53
C ILE A 339 35.34 0.11 18.29
N VAL A 340 35.68 0.42 17.04
CA VAL A 340 36.97 1.04 16.70
C VAL A 340 37.08 2.43 17.31
N ALA A 341 36.02 3.23 17.24
CA ALA A 341 35.98 4.55 17.88
C ALA A 341 36.22 4.45 19.40
N LEU A 342 35.54 3.53 20.08
CA LEU A 342 35.70 3.33 21.52
C LEU A 342 37.14 2.95 21.90
N PHE A 343 37.74 2.00 21.17
CA PHE A 343 39.10 1.53 21.45
C PHE A 343 40.16 2.60 21.16
N THR A 344 40.00 3.35 20.07
CA THR A 344 40.96 4.39 19.68
C THR A 344 40.86 5.63 20.59
N MET A 345 39.67 5.96 21.07
CA MET A 345 39.48 7.04 22.04
C MET A 345 39.98 6.68 23.44
N SER A 346 39.85 5.42 23.87
CA SER A 346 40.34 4.98 25.19
C SER A 346 41.87 4.89 25.27
N ALA A 347 42.56 4.82 24.13
CA ALA A 347 44.03 4.79 24.07
C ALA A 347 44.71 6.11 24.50
N GLY A 348 43.98 7.23 24.62
CA GLY A 348 44.49 8.47 25.23
C GLY A 348 45.50 9.29 24.40
N HIS A 349 45.83 8.88 23.18
CA HIS A 349 46.75 9.61 22.30
C HIS A 349 45.99 10.54 21.34
N ARG A 350 46.53 11.72 21.02
CA ARG A 350 45.86 12.69 20.13
C ARG A 350 45.55 12.10 18.74
N ILE A 351 46.47 11.30 18.20
CA ILE A 351 46.29 10.64 16.89
C ILE A 351 45.17 9.60 16.96
N SER A 352 45.10 8.80 18.04
CA SER A 352 44.05 7.79 18.19
C SER A 352 42.68 8.44 18.40
N ALA A 353 42.61 9.59 19.08
CA ALA A 353 41.37 10.37 19.19
C ALA A 353 40.87 10.87 17.82
N VAL A 354 41.77 11.36 16.94
CA VAL A 354 41.39 11.79 15.58
C VAL A 354 40.84 10.61 14.76
N ILE A 355 41.47 9.43 14.86
CA ILE A 355 40.97 8.22 14.22
C ILE A 355 39.57 7.87 14.73
N GLY A 356 39.35 7.89 16.05
CA GLY A 356 38.05 7.60 16.64
C GLY A 356 36.96 8.55 16.17
N VAL A 357 37.25 9.86 16.10
CA VAL A 357 36.32 10.86 15.55
C VAL A 357 36.02 10.60 14.07
N ALA A 358 37.01 10.20 13.26
CA ALA A 358 36.80 9.85 11.86
C ALA A 358 35.83 8.66 11.70
N PHE A 359 35.96 7.61 12.53
CA PHE A 359 35.01 6.50 12.53
C PHE A 359 33.60 6.93 12.94
N LEU A 360 33.46 7.79 13.96
CA LEU A 360 32.15 8.36 14.32
C LEU A 360 31.54 9.18 13.19
N ALA A 361 32.34 9.94 12.44
CA ALA A 361 31.88 10.68 11.27
C ALA A 361 31.41 9.73 10.15
N VAL A 362 32.12 8.63 9.90
CA VAL A 362 31.69 7.58 8.97
C VAL A 362 30.37 6.95 9.41
N THR A 363 30.20 6.67 10.70
CA THR A 363 28.94 6.17 11.27
C THR A 363 27.80 7.17 11.06
N ALA A 364 28.04 8.46 11.34
CA ALA A 364 27.04 9.50 11.17
C ALA A 364 26.61 9.63 9.70
N LEU A 365 27.57 9.63 8.76
CA LEU A 365 27.28 9.65 7.33
C LEU A 365 26.51 8.40 6.89
N TYR A 366 26.89 7.22 7.39
CA TYR A 366 26.17 5.98 7.12
C TYR A 366 24.72 6.04 7.62
N CYS A 367 24.49 6.51 8.84
CA CYS A 367 23.14 6.69 9.38
C CYS A 367 22.32 7.71 8.58
N LEU A 368 22.95 8.77 8.08
CA LEU A 368 22.29 9.75 7.20
C LEU A 368 21.86 9.10 5.88
N CYS A 369 22.75 8.38 5.21
CA CYS A 369 22.43 7.63 4.00
C CYS A 369 21.33 6.58 4.25
N LEU A 370 21.42 5.88 5.37
CA LEU A 370 20.42 4.90 5.77
C LEU A 370 19.06 5.55 5.99
N GLY A 371 19.00 6.74 6.60
CA GLY A 371 17.76 7.49 6.79
C GLY A 371 17.04 7.78 5.47
N ILE A 372 17.78 8.10 4.41
CA ILE A 372 17.22 8.34 3.07
C ILE A 372 16.67 7.04 2.45
N ILE A 373 17.36 5.92 2.69
CA ILE A 373 17.02 4.61 2.08
C ILE A 373 15.96 3.86 2.88
N ALA A 374 15.82 4.12 4.18
CA ALA A 374 14.99 3.33 5.09
C ALA A 374 13.53 3.23 4.63
N GLU A 375 12.93 4.33 4.20
CA GLU A 375 11.54 4.34 3.72
C GLU A 375 11.37 3.54 2.42
N ALA A 376 12.31 3.65 1.48
CA ALA A 376 12.32 2.82 0.27
C ALA A 376 12.51 1.33 0.61
N MET A 377 13.27 1.02 1.65
CA MET A 377 13.50 -0.34 2.13
C MET A 377 12.25 -0.94 2.76
N ILE A 378 11.51 -0.16 3.55
CA ILE A 378 10.20 -0.56 4.07
C ILE A 378 9.25 -0.85 2.89
N TYR A 379 9.14 0.08 1.94
CA TYR A 379 8.30 -0.09 0.76
C TYR A 379 8.62 -1.39 -0.01
N THR A 380 9.90 -1.62 -0.33
CA THR A 380 10.32 -2.82 -1.08
C THR A 380 10.10 -4.12 -0.30
N ALA A 381 10.29 -4.10 1.02
CA ALA A 381 9.98 -5.25 1.88
C ALA A 381 8.47 -5.56 1.90
N VAL A 382 7.61 -4.55 2.06
CA VAL A 382 6.16 -4.74 2.04
C VAL A 382 5.68 -5.19 0.67
N ARG A 383 6.21 -4.61 -0.42
CA ARG A 383 5.90 -5.05 -1.79
C ARG A 383 6.26 -6.52 -1.99
N ASP A 384 7.47 -6.95 -1.62
CA ASP A 384 7.88 -8.35 -1.77
C ASP A 384 7.02 -9.35 -0.96
N ILE A 385 6.50 -8.92 0.19
CA ILE A 385 5.64 -9.74 1.06
C ILE A 385 4.19 -9.79 0.54
N PHE A 386 3.64 -8.68 0.06
CA PHE A 386 2.21 -8.56 -0.22
C PHE A 386 1.86 -8.51 -1.71
N TYR A 387 2.77 -8.07 -2.57
CA TYR A 387 2.53 -7.92 -4.01
C TYR A 387 2.90 -9.19 -4.78
N GLU A 388 2.16 -9.45 -5.86
CA GLU A 388 2.37 -10.58 -6.77
C GLU A 388 2.27 -10.10 -8.21
N GLU A 389 3.36 -10.27 -8.98
CA GLU A 389 3.40 -9.98 -10.42
C GLU A 389 2.65 -11.08 -11.18
N THR A 390 1.77 -10.69 -12.11
CA THR A 390 0.87 -11.58 -12.86
C THR A 390 1.41 -12.00 -14.21
#